data_AF-A0A653YPA5-F1
#
_entry.id   AF-A0A653YPA5-F1
#
_cell.length_a   1.000
_cell.length_b   1.000
_cell.length_c   1.000
_cell.angle_alpha   90.00
_cell.angle_beta   90.00
_cell.angle_gamma   90.00
#
_symmetry.space_group_name_H-M   'P 1'
#
loop_
_entity.id
_entity.type
_entity.pdbx_description
1 polymer ?
#
loop_
_entity_poly.entity_id
_entity_poly.type
_entity_poly.pdbx_seq_one_letter_code
_entity_poly.pdbx_strand_id
1 'polypeptide(L)'
;MRAPSVPSPARRRRAHRSTAASLLAALGIGALVALGALPTTPATAAAASSQLSRTQTTPTPTPSPSPTTPSTATPKPTKPAPSKPAQPAPPTVRGTDFDPGEIISDANFYDANAMSEADVQAFFASQPCTPKDGVPCLADFRASTESVPAAEPGHCEAYRGAVNESAARIVAKVAHACGINPKVLLVLMQKEQSLITGPSEYGYARAMGWGCPDTGPNFSASCDADYFGFQNQVYRSAWQFRQYTLYPLNVPGESYHRAYHLGSVYIQYSPDAACGGTQVDIRNQATANLYLYTPYQPNAAALANVSGTGDACSAYGNRNFWRLYTEWFGPAV
;
A
#
# COMPACT_ATOMS: atom_id res chain seq x y z
N MET A 1 5.59 -10.21 -8.04
CA MET A 1 5.41 -11.12 -6.86
C MET A 1 4.43 -12.26 -7.13
N ARG A 2 4.82 -13.52 -6.93
CA ARG A 2 3.89 -14.67 -6.98
C ARG A 2 3.21 -14.77 -5.62
N ALA A 3 1.89 -14.57 -5.55
CA ALA A 3 1.15 -14.75 -4.30
C ALA A 3 1.30 -16.22 -3.83
N PRO A 4 1.84 -16.50 -2.63
CA PRO A 4 1.73 -17.84 -2.07
C PRO A 4 0.24 -18.15 -1.86
N SER A 5 -0.11 -19.43 -1.98
CA SER A 5 -1.47 -19.91 -1.77
C SER A 5 -1.88 -19.70 -0.32
N VAL A 6 -2.51 -18.57 -0.01
CA VAL A 6 -3.19 -18.35 1.26
C VAL A 6 -4.43 -19.25 1.26
N PRO A 7 -4.63 -20.12 2.27
CA PRO A 7 -5.85 -20.89 2.37
C PRO A 7 -7.03 -19.91 2.52
N SER A 8 -7.88 -19.85 1.49
CA SER A 8 -9.14 -19.11 1.57
C SER A 8 -9.98 -19.68 2.73
N PRO A 9 -10.62 -18.86 3.59
CA PRO A 9 -11.46 -19.38 4.66
C PRO A 9 -12.63 -20.11 4.01
N ALA A 10 -12.54 -21.44 4.02
CA ALA A 10 -13.56 -22.31 3.47
C ALA A 10 -14.91 -21.93 4.08
N ARG A 11 -15.79 -21.36 3.25
CA ARG A 11 -17.20 -21.14 3.56
C ARG A 11 -17.77 -22.53 3.86
N ARG A 12 -17.87 -22.91 5.13
CA ARG A 12 -18.48 -24.17 5.55
C ARG A 12 -19.95 -24.15 5.13
N ARG A 13 -20.25 -24.58 3.91
CA ARG A 13 -21.59 -24.99 3.53
C ARG A 13 -21.89 -26.26 4.30
N ARG A 14 -22.80 -26.17 5.28
CA ARG A 14 -23.48 -27.33 5.84
C ARG A 14 -24.18 -28.05 4.69
N ALA A 15 -23.67 -29.19 4.27
CA ALA A 15 -24.38 -30.11 3.41
C ALA A 15 -24.89 -31.27 4.27
N HIS A 16 -26.22 -31.39 4.32
CA HIS A 16 -26.93 -32.51 4.91
C HIS A 16 -26.55 -33.82 4.20
N ARG A 17 -26.39 -34.88 4.99
CA ARG A 17 -26.29 -36.27 4.53
C ARG A 17 -27.53 -36.64 3.72
N SER A 18 -27.31 -37.21 2.53
CA SER A 18 -28.20 -38.22 1.94
C SER A 18 -27.39 -39.17 1.07
N THR A 19 -27.55 -40.45 1.36
CA THR A 19 -27.04 -41.65 0.68
C THR A 19 -27.76 -41.90 -0.64
N ALA A 20 -27.06 -42.30 -1.71
CA ALA A 20 -27.42 -43.41 -2.61
C ALA A 20 -26.56 -43.46 -3.91
N ALA A 21 -25.89 -44.61 -4.08
CA ALA A 21 -25.72 -45.44 -5.29
C ALA A 21 -25.68 -44.87 -6.73
N SER A 22 -24.55 -45.14 -7.40
CA SER A 22 -24.38 -45.97 -8.62
C SER A 22 -24.97 -45.58 -9.99
N LEU A 23 -24.01 -45.44 -10.93
CA LEU A 23 -23.91 -45.98 -12.32
C LEU A 23 -24.79 -45.45 -13.49
N LEU A 24 -24.05 -45.22 -14.58
CA LEU A 24 -24.31 -45.52 -16.02
C LEU A 24 -25.01 -44.51 -16.96
N ALA A 25 -24.20 -44.07 -17.94
CA ALA A 25 -24.39 -44.14 -19.40
C ALA A 25 -25.48 -43.32 -20.12
N ALA A 26 -25.00 -42.28 -20.83
CA ALA A 26 -25.00 -42.09 -22.28
C ALA A 26 -26.23 -42.41 -23.19
N LEU A 27 -26.36 -41.54 -24.21
CA LEU A 27 -27.21 -41.55 -25.42
C LEU A 27 -28.62 -40.96 -25.21
N GLY A 28 -29.17 -40.04 -26.01
CA GLY A 28 -28.76 -39.41 -27.26
C GLY A 28 -29.99 -38.79 -27.94
N ILE A 29 -29.74 -37.75 -28.75
CA ILE A 29 -30.45 -37.41 -30.01
C ILE A 29 -31.88 -36.80 -29.97
N GLY A 30 -31.98 -35.61 -30.58
CA GLY A 30 -33.09 -35.18 -31.47
C GLY A 30 -34.24 -34.45 -30.78
N ALA A 31 -34.90 -33.45 -31.36
CA ALA A 31 -34.79 -32.74 -32.63
C ALA A 31 -35.64 -31.45 -32.54
N LEU A 32 -35.32 -30.49 -33.43
CA LEU A 32 -36.13 -29.40 -34.00
C LEU A 32 -37.52 -29.09 -33.41
N VAL A 33 -37.81 -27.81 -33.15
CA VAL A 33 -38.91 -27.04 -33.81
C VAL A 33 -38.53 -25.55 -33.83
N ALA A 34 -38.85 -24.91 -34.95
CA ALA A 34 -38.50 -23.54 -35.34
C ALA A 34 -39.64 -22.52 -35.11
N LEU A 35 -39.28 -21.25 -35.32
CA LEU A 35 -40.10 -20.09 -35.76
C LEU A 35 -40.95 -19.34 -34.73
N GLY A 36 -40.71 -18.02 -34.67
CA GLY A 36 -41.61 -17.03 -34.07
C GLY A 36 -40.96 -15.66 -33.93
N ALA A 37 -41.15 -14.79 -34.93
CA ALA A 37 -40.63 -13.43 -34.99
C ALA A 37 -41.49 -12.41 -34.20
N LEU A 38 -40.81 -11.43 -33.57
CA LEU A 38 -41.04 -9.96 -33.43
C LEU A 38 -42.48 -9.39 -33.26
N PRO A 39 -42.65 -8.08 -32.94
CA PRO A 39 -42.14 -7.25 -31.84
C PRO A 39 -43.33 -6.53 -31.12
N THR A 40 -43.10 -5.74 -30.06
CA THR A 40 -43.86 -4.48 -29.74
C THR A 40 -43.35 -3.86 -28.44
N THR A 41 -43.01 -2.57 -28.52
CA THR A 41 -42.76 -1.61 -27.41
C THR A 41 -44.11 -1.06 -26.89
N PRO A 42 -44.18 -0.06 -25.98
CA PRO A 42 -43.27 0.43 -24.94
C PRO A 42 -43.95 0.50 -23.55
N ALA A 43 -43.17 0.67 -22.47
CA ALA A 43 -43.69 1.13 -21.18
C ALA A 43 -43.14 2.53 -20.87
N THR A 44 -44.00 3.52 -21.05
CA THR A 44 -43.89 4.88 -20.53
C THR A 44 -44.20 4.87 -19.03
N ALA A 45 -43.28 5.37 -18.21
CA ALA A 45 -43.59 5.84 -16.87
C ALA A 45 -42.95 7.22 -16.69
N ALA A 46 -43.84 8.22 -16.65
CA ALA A 46 -43.54 9.60 -16.38
C ALA A 46 -43.03 9.76 -14.94
N ALA A 47 -41.90 10.44 -14.78
CA ALA A 47 -41.51 11.05 -13.51
C ALA A 47 -41.61 12.56 -13.69
N ALA A 48 -42.58 13.14 -12.99
CA ALA A 48 -42.91 14.56 -13.03
C ALA A 48 -41.78 15.40 -12.43
N SER A 49 -41.38 16.43 -13.18
CA SER A 49 -40.69 17.60 -12.67
C SER A 49 -41.55 18.27 -11.60
N SER A 50 -40.98 18.50 -10.42
CA SER A 50 -41.50 19.46 -9.45
C SER A 50 -40.36 20.39 -9.05
N GLN A 51 -40.26 21.48 -9.82
CA GLN A 51 -39.51 22.66 -9.43
C GLN A 51 -40.25 23.31 -8.25
N LEU A 52 -39.63 23.29 -7.07
CA LEU A 52 -40.02 24.15 -5.96
C LEU A 52 -39.06 25.34 -5.93
N SER A 53 -39.52 26.42 -6.55
CA SER A 53 -38.98 27.77 -6.41
C SER A 53 -38.96 28.17 -4.94
N ARG A 54 -37.78 28.29 -4.34
CA ARG A 54 -37.60 29.07 -3.10
C ARG A 54 -37.27 30.50 -3.50
N THR A 55 -38.24 31.37 -3.30
CA THR A 55 -38.10 32.82 -3.34
C THR A 55 -37.09 33.27 -2.28
N GLN A 56 -36.00 33.86 -2.75
CA GLN A 56 -35.08 34.66 -1.96
C GLN A 56 -35.79 35.93 -1.49
N THR A 57 -35.97 36.08 -0.18
CA THR A 57 -36.32 37.36 0.44
C THR A 57 -35.06 38.00 1.01
N THR A 58 -34.63 39.07 0.35
CA THR A 58 -33.57 40.00 0.74
C THR A 58 -34.04 40.84 1.94
N PRO A 59 -33.29 40.91 3.04
CA PRO A 59 -33.55 41.92 4.07
C PRO A 59 -32.86 43.25 3.75
N THR A 60 -33.65 44.31 3.83
CA THR A 60 -33.31 45.73 3.67
C THR A 60 -32.30 46.21 4.73
N PRO A 61 -31.33 47.08 4.38
CA PRO A 61 -30.30 47.57 5.30
C PRO A 61 -30.84 48.60 6.32
N THR A 62 -30.40 48.46 7.58
CA THR A 62 -30.62 49.40 8.69
C THR A 62 -29.52 50.48 8.68
N PRO A 63 -29.81 51.75 9.03
CA PRO A 63 -28.87 52.87 8.87
C PRO A 63 -27.69 52.86 9.85
N SER A 64 -26.54 53.32 9.35
CA SER A 64 -25.29 53.59 10.09
C SER A 64 -25.45 54.68 11.17
N PRO A 65 -24.79 54.54 12.33
CA PRO A 65 -24.49 55.67 13.20
C PRO A 65 -23.23 56.43 12.75
N SER A 66 -23.27 57.75 12.94
CA SER A 66 -22.25 58.77 12.69
C SER A 66 -20.93 58.56 13.47
N PRO A 67 -19.81 59.19 13.04
CA PRO A 67 -18.47 58.81 13.47
C PRO A 67 -18.13 59.34 14.87
N THR A 68 -17.59 58.47 15.72
CA THR A 68 -16.92 58.87 16.96
C THR A 68 -15.43 59.05 16.67
N THR A 69 -14.88 60.14 17.20
CA THR A 69 -13.50 60.63 17.13
C THR A 69 -12.43 59.54 17.35
N PRO A 70 -11.26 59.58 16.67
CA PRO A 70 -10.18 58.65 16.93
C PRO A 70 -9.50 58.97 18.26
N SER A 71 -9.60 58.05 19.22
CA SER A 71 -8.73 58.03 20.40
C SER A 71 -7.40 57.37 20.01
N THR A 72 -6.32 58.13 20.10
CA THR A 72 -4.94 57.69 19.85
C THR A 72 -4.51 56.71 20.94
N ALA A 73 -4.86 55.43 20.78
CA ALA A 73 -4.32 54.34 21.59
C ALA A 73 -2.97 53.92 21.01
N THR A 74 -1.91 54.05 21.80
CA THR A 74 -0.55 53.62 21.49
C THR A 74 -0.54 52.11 21.21
N PRO A 75 0.07 51.62 20.12
CA PRO A 75 0.14 50.19 19.85
C PRO A 75 0.99 49.50 20.93
N LYS A 76 0.37 48.57 21.65
CA LYS A 76 1.03 47.64 22.56
C LYS A 76 2.00 46.76 21.74
N PRO A 77 3.25 46.54 22.19
CA PRO A 77 4.19 45.71 21.45
C PRO A 77 3.65 44.28 21.34
N THR A 78 3.30 43.86 20.12
CA THR A 78 2.88 42.49 19.81
C THR A 78 4.10 41.59 19.95
N LYS A 79 4.06 40.69 20.95
CA LYS A 79 5.05 39.62 21.09
C LYS A 79 5.10 38.82 19.77
N PRO A 80 6.26 38.66 19.13
CA PRO A 80 6.38 37.84 17.92
C PRO A 80 5.80 36.45 18.19
N ALA A 81 4.97 35.96 17.27
CA ALA A 81 4.55 34.57 17.30
C ALA A 81 5.80 33.67 17.31
N PRO A 82 5.84 32.61 18.13
CA PRO A 82 6.97 31.69 18.11
C PRO A 82 7.10 31.12 16.69
N SER A 83 8.23 31.38 16.05
CA SER A 83 8.58 30.79 14.77
C SER A 83 8.61 29.27 14.93
N LYS A 84 7.87 28.57 14.07
CA LYS A 84 7.96 27.11 13.93
C LYS A 84 9.44 26.75 13.80
N PRO A 85 10.01 25.88 14.67
CA PRO A 85 11.40 25.46 14.53
C PRO A 85 11.64 24.99 13.10
N ALA A 86 12.69 25.52 12.46
CA ALA A 86 13.12 25.05 11.15
C ALA A 86 13.38 23.55 11.28
N GLN A 87 12.65 22.76 10.51
CA GLN A 87 12.83 21.31 10.47
C GLN A 87 14.27 21.05 9.98
N PRO A 88 15.06 20.19 10.66
CA PRO A 88 16.40 19.86 10.21
C PRO A 88 16.38 19.49 8.73
N ALA A 89 17.35 19.98 7.95
CA ALA A 89 17.50 19.56 6.57
C ALA A 89 17.58 18.02 6.52
N PRO A 90 16.94 17.36 5.52
CA PRO A 90 17.03 15.91 5.39
C PRO A 90 18.49 15.47 5.39
N PRO A 91 18.83 14.33 6.02
CA PRO A 91 20.19 13.83 6.00
C PRO A 91 20.64 13.63 4.55
N THR A 92 21.86 14.06 4.23
CA THR A 92 22.46 13.82 2.91
C THR A 92 22.70 12.32 2.74
N VAL A 93 21.94 11.69 1.85
CA VAL A 93 22.12 10.28 1.51
C VAL A 93 23.22 10.13 0.45
N ARG A 94 24.25 9.33 0.72
CA ARG A 94 25.33 9.04 -0.24
C ARG A 94 25.33 7.56 -0.58
N GLY A 95 25.46 7.20 -1.85
CA GLY A 95 25.42 5.79 -2.26
C GLY A 95 26.48 4.90 -1.61
N THR A 96 27.58 5.48 -1.12
CA THR A 96 28.61 4.78 -0.35
C THR A 96 28.14 4.29 1.03
N ASP A 97 27.04 4.84 1.54
CA ASP A 97 26.46 4.49 2.84
C ASP A 97 25.44 3.33 2.72
N PHE A 98 25.17 2.84 1.50
CA PHE A 98 24.32 1.69 1.28
C PHE A 98 25.11 0.39 1.52
N ASP A 99 24.63 -0.44 2.44
CA ASP A 99 25.15 -1.80 2.67
C ASP A 99 24.13 -2.83 2.15
N PRO A 100 24.46 -3.64 1.12
CA PRO A 100 23.55 -4.67 0.63
C PRO A 100 23.32 -5.80 1.66
N GLY A 101 24.24 -6.00 2.61
CA GLY A 101 24.11 -7.01 3.66
C GLY A 101 23.22 -6.58 4.84
N GLU A 102 22.95 -5.28 4.96
CA GLU A 102 22.16 -4.69 6.04
C GLU A 102 21.42 -3.43 5.57
N ILE A 103 20.33 -3.62 4.80
CA ILE A 103 19.55 -2.52 4.22
C ILE A 103 18.80 -1.73 5.32
N ILE A 104 18.35 -2.43 6.35
CA ILE A 104 17.66 -1.89 7.53
C ILE A 104 17.87 -2.88 8.69
N SER A 105 17.99 -2.38 9.92
CA SER A 105 18.09 -3.23 11.11
C SER A 105 16.76 -3.93 11.42
N ASP A 106 16.81 -5.11 12.04
CA ASP A 106 15.60 -5.79 12.54
C ASP A 106 14.85 -4.91 13.55
N ALA A 107 15.57 -4.16 14.41
CA ALA A 107 14.97 -3.23 15.36
C ALA A 107 14.12 -2.16 14.65
N ASN A 108 14.66 -1.52 13.60
CA ASN A 108 13.91 -0.54 12.82
C ASN A 108 12.80 -1.19 11.99
N PHE A 109 12.95 -2.43 11.54
CA PHE A 109 11.95 -3.08 10.69
C PHE A 109 10.70 -3.55 11.45
N TYR A 110 10.89 -4.09 12.65
CA TYR A 110 9.82 -4.71 13.45
C TYR A 110 9.28 -3.82 14.58
N ASP A 111 9.77 -2.58 14.74
CA ASP A 111 9.23 -1.63 15.72
C ASP A 111 7.85 -1.08 15.30
N ALA A 112 6.80 -1.84 15.60
CA ALA A 112 5.42 -1.46 15.34
C ALA A 112 4.96 -0.19 16.09
N ASN A 113 5.72 0.25 17.10
CA ASN A 113 5.40 1.42 17.92
C ASN A 113 6.17 2.68 17.49
N ALA A 114 7.01 2.59 16.44
CA ALA A 114 7.86 3.69 15.97
C ALA A 114 7.09 4.95 15.52
N MET A 115 5.79 4.81 15.21
CA MET A 115 4.88 5.92 14.93
C MET A 115 3.49 5.57 15.47
N SER A 116 2.88 6.52 16.19
CA SER A 116 1.46 6.46 16.49
C SER A 116 0.62 6.75 15.25
N GLU A 117 -0.69 6.48 15.31
CA GLU A 117 -1.62 6.91 14.26
C GLU A 117 -1.54 8.43 14.00
N ALA A 118 -1.39 9.23 15.05
CA ALA A 118 -1.26 10.67 14.93
C ALA A 118 0.03 11.08 14.20
N ASP A 119 1.14 10.38 14.45
CA ASP A 119 2.40 10.63 13.76
C ASP A 119 2.30 10.25 12.27
N VAL A 120 1.63 9.14 11.96
CA VAL A 120 1.40 8.74 10.55
C VAL A 120 0.52 9.77 9.84
N GLN A 121 -0.55 10.25 10.49
CA GLN A 121 -1.41 11.29 9.94
C GLN A 121 -0.65 12.60 9.73
N ALA A 122 0.19 13.01 10.68
CA ALA A 122 1.02 14.20 10.58
C ALA A 122 2.06 14.07 9.46
N PHE A 123 2.66 12.89 9.30
CA PHE A 123 3.56 12.60 8.19
C PHE A 123 2.84 12.77 6.85
N PHE A 124 1.67 12.12 6.64
CA PHE A 124 0.91 12.29 5.41
C PHE A 124 0.55 13.74 5.12
N ALA A 125 0.15 14.51 6.14
CA ALA A 125 -0.17 15.93 5.99
C ALA A 125 1.06 16.81 5.68
N SER A 126 2.27 16.37 6.02
CA SER A 126 3.50 17.11 5.75
C SER A 126 4.08 16.86 4.35
N GLN A 127 3.65 15.80 3.66
CA GLN A 127 4.21 15.42 2.37
C GLN A 127 3.58 16.24 1.24
N PRO A 128 4.36 16.65 0.22
CA PRO A 128 3.78 17.23 -0.98
C PRO A 128 2.95 16.15 -1.68
N CYS A 129 1.71 16.47 -2.06
CA CYS A 129 0.81 15.53 -2.70
C CYS A 129 0.09 16.17 -3.89
N THR A 130 0.19 15.52 -5.05
CA THR A 130 -0.51 15.88 -6.28
C THR A 130 -1.34 14.68 -6.76
N PRO A 131 -2.60 14.55 -6.30
CA PRO A 131 -3.44 13.41 -6.67
C PRO A 131 -3.87 13.48 -8.13
N LYS A 132 -4.21 12.31 -8.69
CA LYS A 132 -4.76 12.12 -10.04
C LYS A 132 -6.14 11.46 -9.95
N ASP A 133 -6.87 11.44 -11.06
CA ASP A 133 -8.11 10.65 -11.20
C ASP A 133 -9.20 10.93 -10.14
N GLY A 134 -9.18 12.12 -9.53
CA GLY A 134 -10.17 12.55 -8.53
C GLY A 134 -10.06 11.87 -7.15
N VAL A 135 -9.00 11.10 -6.89
CA VAL A 135 -8.79 10.49 -5.56
C VAL A 135 -8.16 11.48 -4.57
N PRO A 136 -8.36 11.33 -3.25
CA PRO A 136 -7.74 12.20 -2.27
C PRO A 136 -6.26 11.86 -2.01
N CYS A 137 -5.53 12.81 -1.44
CA CYS A 137 -4.25 12.54 -0.76
C CYS A 137 -4.46 11.61 0.44
N LEU A 138 -3.41 10.89 0.87
CA LEU A 138 -3.52 9.95 2.00
C LEU A 138 -3.97 10.61 3.30
N ALA A 139 -3.62 11.88 3.51
CA ALA A 139 -4.07 12.63 4.69
C ALA A 139 -5.61 12.73 4.75
N ASP A 140 -6.26 12.86 3.60
CA ASP A 140 -7.71 13.05 3.46
C ASP A 140 -8.44 11.75 3.09
N PHE A 141 -7.72 10.71 2.68
CA PHE A 141 -8.27 9.42 2.31
C PHE A 141 -9.09 8.81 3.45
N ARG A 142 -10.23 8.24 3.09
CA ARG A 142 -11.07 7.45 3.99
C ARG A 142 -11.56 6.19 3.31
N ALA A 143 -11.62 5.09 4.05
CA ALA A 143 -12.24 3.85 3.61
C ALA A 143 -12.91 3.09 4.75
N SER A 144 -14.03 2.45 4.47
CA SER A 144 -14.56 1.40 5.35
C SER A 144 -13.74 0.12 5.15
N THR A 145 -13.31 -0.50 6.24
CA THR A 145 -12.45 -1.67 6.23
C THR A 145 -13.16 -2.89 6.79
N GLU A 146 -12.69 -4.06 6.41
CA GLU A 146 -13.20 -5.33 6.91
C GLU A 146 -12.40 -5.82 8.11
N SER A 147 -13.05 -6.60 8.98
CA SER A 147 -12.33 -7.31 10.03
C SER A 147 -11.62 -8.52 9.45
N VAL A 148 -10.34 -8.68 9.77
CA VAL A 148 -9.52 -9.84 9.41
C VAL A 148 -9.24 -10.62 10.69
N PRO A 149 -9.56 -11.92 10.76
CA PRO A 149 -9.22 -12.73 11.93
C PRO A 149 -7.71 -12.83 12.10
N ALA A 150 -7.27 -13.15 13.32
CA ALA A 150 -5.86 -13.46 13.56
C ALA A 150 -5.42 -14.61 12.64
N ALA A 151 -4.25 -14.45 12.03
CA ALA A 151 -3.58 -15.51 11.31
C ALA A 151 -2.96 -16.52 12.31
N GLU A 152 -2.22 -17.50 11.78
CA GLU A 152 -1.48 -18.44 12.62
C GLU A 152 -0.43 -17.74 13.49
N PRO A 153 -0.02 -18.35 14.62
CA PRO A 153 0.92 -17.72 15.54
C PRO A 153 2.21 -17.25 14.87
N GLY A 154 2.55 -15.97 15.08
CA GLY A 154 3.75 -15.33 14.53
C GLY A 154 3.51 -14.50 13.25
N HIS A 155 2.33 -14.59 12.64
CA HIS A 155 1.84 -13.65 11.62
C HIS A 155 1.10 -12.47 12.25
N CYS A 156 0.17 -11.87 11.50
CA CYS A 156 -0.65 -10.80 11.97
C CYS A 156 -1.74 -11.28 12.94
N GLU A 157 -1.88 -10.58 14.06
CA GLU A 157 -3.04 -10.62 14.93
C GLU A 157 -4.30 -10.10 14.22
N ALA A 158 -5.45 -10.18 14.91
CA ALA A 158 -6.72 -9.76 14.34
C ALA A 158 -6.74 -8.25 14.04
N TYR A 159 -7.13 -7.91 12.81
CA TYR A 159 -7.46 -6.54 12.42
C TYR A 159 -8.97 -6.35 12.61
N ARG A 160 -9.39 -5.44 13.49
CA ARG A 160 -10.83 -5.11 13.66
C ARG A 160 -11.22 -3.99 12.72
N GLY A 161 -12.02 -4.27 11.69
CA GLY A 161 -12.49 -3.27 10.73
C GLY A 161 -13.42 -2.22 11.33
N ALA A 162 -13.54 -1.07 10.65
CA ALA A 162 -14.46 0.01 11.00
C ALA A 162 -14.87 0.80 9.76
N VAL A 163 -15.93 1.60 9.89
CA VAL A 163 -16.38 2.49 8.82
C VAL A 163 -15.52 3.75 8.78
N ASN A 164 -15.28 4.28 7.58
CA ASN A 164 -14.67 5.59 7.37
C ASN A 164 -13.31 5.80 8.09
N GLU A 165 -12.44 4.79 8.09
CA GLU A 165 -11.11 4.90 8.67
C GLU A 165 -10.19 5.76 7.79
N SER A 166 -9.32 6.56 8.42
CA SER A 166 -8.23 7.26 7.73
C SER A 166 -7.17 6.29 7.23
N ALA A 167 -6.37 6.71 6.23
CA ALA A 167 -5.20 5.94 5.82
C ALA A 167 -4.24 5.70 7.00
N ALA A 168 -4.06 6.72 7.86
CA ALA A 168 -3.21 6.63 9.03
C ALA A 168 -3.69 5.57 10.04
N ARG A 169 -5.00 5.50 10.28
CA ARG A 169 -5.62 4.47 11.12
C ARG A 169 -5.38 3.07 10.58
N ILE A 170 -5.55 2.90 9.27
CA ILE A 170 -5.33 1.62 8.58
C ILE A 170 -3.87 1.19 8.74
N VAL A 171 -2.92 2.07 8.45
CA VAL A 171 -1.48 1.79 8.59
C VAL A 171 -1.12 1.44 10.02
N ALA A 172 -1.55 2.22 11.01
CA ALA A 172 -1.23 1.98 12.42
C ALA A 172 -1.80 0.63 12.93
N LYS A 173 -3.04 0.30 12.55
CA LYS A 173 -3.64 -0.98 12.91
C LYS A 173 -2.96 -2.17 12.24
N VAL A 174 -2.58 -2.05 10.97
CA VAL A 174 -1.82 -3.11 10.29
C VAL A 174 -0.43 -3.27 10.89
N ALA A 175 0.28 -2.17 11.14
CA ALA A 175 1.58 -2.16 11.79
C ALA A 175 1.54 -2.91 13.13
N HIS A 176 0.58 -2.57 13.99
CA HIS A 176 0.39 -3.26 15.27
C HIS A 176 0.00 -4.72 15.08
N ALA A 177 -1.00 -5.01 14.25
CA ALA A 177 -1.46 -6.38 14.04
C ALA A 177 -0.32 -7.29 13.55
N CYS A 178 0.52 -6.81 12.63
CA CYS A 178 1.57 -7.60 12.02
C CYS A 178 2.94 -7.45 12.68
N GLY A 179 3.13 -6.55 13.66
CA GLY A 179 4.45 -6.29 14.24
C GLY A 179 5.46 -5.74 13.23
N ILE A 180 5.04 -4.80 12.38
CA ILE A 180 5.88 -4.15 11.34
C ILE A 180 5.89 -2.65 11.58
N ASN A 181 7.06 -2.02 11.47
CA ASN A 181 7.19 -0.58 11.66
C ASN A 181 6.35 0.22 10.64
N PRO A 182 5.49 1.17 11.08
CA PRO A 182 4.75 2.04 10.18
C PRO A 182 5.63 2.73 9.12
N LYS A 183 6.84 3.18 9.49
CA LYS A 183 7.82 3.81 8.58
C LYS A 183 8.17 2.91 7.39
N VAL A 184 8.31 1.60 7.63
CA VAL A 184 8.57 0.60 6.56
C VAL A 184 7.39 0.54 5.60
N LEU A 185 6.16 0.49 6.12
CA LEU A 185 4.95 0.44 5.29
C LEU A 185 4.79 1.71 4.45
N LEU A 186 5.10 2.88 5.02
CA LEU A 186 5.09 4.16 4.31
C LEU A 186 6.11 4.19 3.16
N VAL A 187 7.34 3.75 3.41
CA VAL A 187 8.38 3.71 2.36
C VAL A 187 8.00 2.75 1.24
N LEU A 188 7.49 1.57 1.57
CA LEU A 188 7.05 0.61 0.55
C LEU A 188 5.93 1.17 -0.31
N MET A 189 4.90 1.74 0.29
CA MET A 189 3.79 2.37 -0.43
C MET A 189 4.26 3.44 -1.42
N GLN A 190 5.24 4.27 -1.03
CA GLN A 190 5.83 5.24 -1.94
C GLN A 190 6.63 4.58 -3.05
N LYS A 191 7.47 3.60 -2.70
CA LYS A 191 8.32 2.91 -3.68
C LYS A 191 7.49 2.18 -4.73
N GLU A 192 6.39 1.56 -4.32
CA GLU A 192 5.59 0.68 -5.18
C GLU A 192 4.60 1.46 -6.06
N GLN A 193 3.95 2.50 -5.53
CA GLN A 193 2.88 3.21 -6.25
C GLN A 193 2.99 4.74 -6.23
N SER A 194 4.06 5.30 -5.63
CA SER A 194 4.18 6.74 -5.39
C SER A 194 2.98 7.34 -4.63
N LEU A 195 2.28 6.54 -3.82
CA LEU A 195 0.97 6.91 -3.28
C LEU A 195 1.02 8.09 -2.29
N ILE A 196 2.16 8.30 -1.63
CA ILE A 196 2.32 9.42 -0.68
C ILE A 196 2.39 10.75 -1.43
N THR A 197 3.05 10.81 -2.59
CA THR A 197 3.25 12.07 -3.31
C THR A 197 2.36 12.25 -4.54
N GLY A 198 1.86 11.18 -5.13
CA GLY A 198 1.05 11.24 -6.36
C GLY A 198 0.03 10.12 -6.45
N PRO A 199 -0.96 10.06 -5.53
CA PRO A 199 -1.94 8.99 -5.52
C PRO A 199 -2.85 9.01 -6.75
N SER A 200 -3.28 7.82 -7.16
CA SER A 200 -4.21 7.57 -8.25
C SER A 200 -5.19 6.47 -7.86
N GLU A 201 -6.28 6.31 -8.61
CA GLU A 201 -7.20 5.18 -8.41
C GLU A 201 -6.46 3.83 -8.53
N TYR A 202 -5.61 3.71 -9.56
CA TYR A 202 -4.75 2.55 -9.76
C TYR A 202 -3.84 2.28 -8.54
N GLY A 203 -3.22 3.34 -8.01
CA GLY A 203 -2.34 3.26 -6.85
C GLY A 203 -3.07 2.79 -5.60
N TYR A 204 -4.25 3.32 -5.30
CA TYR A 204 -5.02 2.88 -4.13
C TYR A 204 -5.46 1.41 -4.22
N ALA A 205 -5.78 0.94 -5.43
CA ALA A 205 -6.11 -0.46 -5.64
C ALA A 205 -4.90 -1.39 -5.42
N ARG A 206 -3.67 -0.91 -5.66
CA ARG A 206 -2.44 -1.72 -5.69
C ARG A 206 -1.34 -1.15 -4.80
N ALA A 207 -1.72 -0.54 -3.68
CA ALA A 207 -0.88 0.37 -2.88
C ALA A 207 0.52 -0.16 -2.54
N MET A 208 0.70 -1.48 -2.49
CA MET A 208 1.94 -2.14 -2.14
C MET A 208 2.47 -3.08 -3.25
N GLY A 209 1.80 -3.17 -4.41
CA GLY A 209 2.18 -4.11 -5.48
C GLY A 209 1.86 -5.59 -5.16
N TRP A 210 1.10 -5.85 -4.10
CA TRP A 210 0.75 -7.22 -3.71
C TRP A 210 -0.22 -7.84 -4.71
N GLY A 211 0.04 -9.09 -5.10
CA GLY A 211 -0.79 -9.80 -6.07
C GLY A 211 -0.59 -9.37 -7.52
N CYS A 212 0.46 -8.57 -7.80
CA CYS A 212 0.89 -8.20 -9.13
C CYS A 212 2.11 -9.05 -9.54
N PRO A 213 1.95 -10.11 -10.34
CA PRO A 213 3.08 -10.85 -10.88
C PRO A 213 3.85 -10.00 -11.89
N ASP A 214 5.17 -10.14 -11.95
CA ASP A 214 6.02 -9.39 -12.88
C ASP A 214 5.95 -9.98 -14.30
N THR A 215 5.63 -11.28 -14.42
CA THR A 215 5.44 -11.99 -15.68
C THR A 215 4.26 -12.96 -15.59
N GLY A 216 3.46 -13.00 -16.65
CA GLY A 216 2.36 -13.94 -16.84
C GLY A 216 2.59 -14.75 -18.11
N PRO A 217 1.84 -15.83 -18.36
CA PRO A 217 1.88 -16.51 -19.65
C PRO A 217 1.71 -15.50 -20.78
N ASN A 218 2.59 -15.50 -21.77
CA ASN A 218 2.59 -14.54 -22.88
C ASN A 218 2.68 -13.05 -22.45
N PHE A 219 3.43 -12.75 -21.40
CA PHE A 219 3.59 -11.39 -20.85
C PHE A 219 2.27 -10.74 -20.40
N SER A 220 1.24 -11.54 -20.08
CA SER A 220 -0.11 -11.04 -19.74
C SER A 220 -0.36 -10.80 -18.24
N ALA A 221 0.71 -10.76 -17.43
CA ALA A 221 0.60 -10.66 -15.98
C ALA A 221 -0.34 -9.50 -15.59
N SER A 222 -1.47 -9.87 -14.97
CA SER A 222 -2.44 -8.92 -14.44
C SER A 222 -2.45 -9.09 -12.93
N CYS A 223 -2.58 -7.96 -12.21
CA CYS A 223 -2.76 -8.03 -10.77
C CYS A 223 -4.09 -8.71 -10.45
N ASP A 224 -4.09 -9.60 -9.47
CA ASP A 224 -5.30 -10.29 -9.02
C ASP A 224 -6.19 -9.31 -8.25
N ALA A 225 -7.40 -9.11 -8.78
CA ALA A 225 -8.37 -8.13 -8.29
C ALA A 225 -8.91 -8.46 -6.90
N ASP A 226 -8.84 -9.72 -6.46
CA ASP A 226 -9.23 -10.12 -5.11
C ASP A 226 -8.33 -9.48 -4.04
N TYR A 227 -7.18 -8.92 -4.44
CA TYR A 227 -6.26 -8.22 -3.56
C TYR A 227 -6.37 -6.71 -3.63
N PHE A 228 -7.30 -6.15 -4.39
CA PHE A 228 -7.40 -4.70 -4.50
C PHE A 228 -7.91 -4.04 -3.22
N GLY A 229 -7.56 -2.76 -3.08
CA GLY A 229 -8.00 -1.88 -2.02
C GLY A 229 -6.91 -1.60 -0.99
N PHE A 230 -6.89 -0.36 -0.48
CA PHE A 230 -5.81 0.15 0.35
C PHE A 230 -5.54 -0.71 1.60
N GLN A 231 -6.57 -1.02 2.40
CA GLN A 231 -6.42 -1.89 3.58
C GLN A 231 -5.88 -3.28 3.22
N ASN A 232 -6.43 -3.89 2.17
CA ASN A 232 -6.07 -5.25 1.74
C ASN A 232 -4.59 -5.31 1.31
N GLN A 233 -4.14 -4.33 0.53
CA GLN A 233 -2.75 -4.20 0.09
C GLN A 233 -1.78 -3.99 1.27
N VAL A 234 -2.08 -3.05 2.17
CA VAL A 234 -1.22 -2.78 3.33
C VAL A 234 -1.15 -4.00 4.26
N TYR A 235 -2.29 -4.64 4.56
CA TYR A 235 -2.35 -5.83 5.39
C TYR A 235 -1.57 -7.01 4.79
N ARG A 236 -1.78 -7.32 3.51
CA ARG A 236 -1.17 -8.49 2.87
C ARG A 236 0.34 -8.35 2.70
N SER A 237 0.84 -7.16 2.39
CA SER A 237 2.28 -6.92 2.36
C SER A 237 2.92 -7.05 3.76
N ALA A 238 2.26 -6.54 4.80
CA ALA A 238 2.73 -6.70 6.18
C ALA A 238 2.69 -8.18 6.62
N TRP A 239 1.62 -8.90 6.31
CA TRP A 239 1.51 -10.34 6.52
C TRP A 239 2.62 -11.11 5.79
N GLN A 240 2.93 -10.72 4.55
CA GLN A 240 3.97 -11.37 3.77
C GLN A 240 5.34 -11.23 4.44
N PHE A 241 5.67 -10.07 5.01
CA PHE A 241 6.93 -9.96 5.76
C PHE A 241 6.99 -10.92 6.93
N ARG A 242 5.88 -11.11 7.65
CA ARG A 242 5.81 -12.12 8.71
C ARG A 242 5.95 -13.54 8.20
N GLN A 243 5.36 -13.83 7.04
CA GLN A 243 5.57 -15.10 6.33
C GLN A 243 7.04 -15.29 5.91
N TYR A 244 7.73 -14.20 5.55
CA TYR A 244 9.16 -14.23 5.28
C TYR A 244 9.99 -14.54 6.53
N THR A 245 9.67 -13.87 7.63
CA THR A 245 10.33 -14.07 8.93
C THR A 245 10.12 -15.46 9.51
N LEU A 246 8.90 -16.03 9.42
CA LEU A 246 8.58 -17.31 10.05
C LEU A 246 9.17 -18.51 9.31
N TYR A 247 9.29 -18.41 7.99
CA TYR A 247 9.68 -19.54 7.13
C TYR A 247 10.89 -19.25 6.26
N PRO A 248 11.98 -18.66 6.79
CA PRO A 248 13.00 -17.92 6.04
C PRO A 248 13.69 -18.73 4.95
N LEU A 249 13.69 -20.07 5.05
CA LEU A 249 14.20 -20.99 4.03
C LEU A 249 13.09 -21.89 3.48
N ASN A 250 12.36 -22.56 4.36
CA ASN A 250 11.41 -23.62 4.03
C ASN A 250 9.98 -23.21 4.37
N VAL A 251 9.13 -23.14 3.36
CA VAL A 251 7.70 -22.88 3.55
C VAL A 251 6.98 -24.23 3.71
N PRO A 252 6.20 -24.42 4.79
CA PRO A 252 5.42 -25.65 4.97
C PRO A 252 4.54 -25.94 3.76
N GLY A 253 4.67 -27.15 3.21
CA GLY A 253 3.92 -27.59 2.04
C GLY A 253 4.53 -27.21 0.69
N GLU A 254 5.66 -26.50 0.67
CA GLU A 254 6.37 -26.16 -0.56
C GLU A 254 7.69 -26.94 -0.65
N SER A 255 8.07 -27.34 -1.87
CA SER A 255 9.29 -28.13 -2.12
C SER A 255 10.52 -27.28 -2.45
N TYR A 256 10.35 -25.97 -2.60
CA TYR A 256 11.44 -25.07 -2.94
C TYR A 256 11.95 -24.30 -1.73
N HIS A 257 13.21 -23.92 -1.78
CA HIS A 257 13.86 -23.08 -0.79
C HIS A 257 13.83 -21.62 -1.25
N ARG A 258 13.71 -20.69 -0.30
CA ARG A 258 13.82 -19.26 -0.60
C ARG A 258 15.22 -18.88 -1.04
N ALA A 259 15.30 -18.05 -2.07
CA ALA A 259 16.55 -17.63 -2.69
C ALA A 259 17.38 -16.68 -1.80
N TYR A 260 16.73 -15.91 -0.93
CA TYR A 260 17.39 -14.92 -0.08
C TYR A 260 17.16 -15.28 1.39
N HIS A 261 18.25 -15.40 2.13
CA HIS A 261 18.31 -15.84 3.52
C HIS A 261 19.59 -15.29 4.17
N LEU A 262 19.72 -15.43 5.50
CA LEU A 262 20.93 -15.01 6.22
C LEU A 262 22.18 -15.75 5.70
N GLY A 263 23.32 -15.05 5.73
CA GLY A 263 24.61 -15.52 5.26
C GLY A 263 24.92 -15.11 3.81
N SER A 264 25.94 -15.74 3.23
CA SER A 264 26.41 -15.41 1.87
C SER A 264 25.43 -15.89 0.80
N VAL A 265 24.85 -14.94 0.08
CA VAL A 265 23.92 -15.17 -1.04
C VAL A 265 24.40 -14.38 -2.26
N TYR A 266 24.38 -15.01 -3.44
CA TYR A 266 24.65 -14.30 -4.69
C TYR A 266 23.42 -13.50 -5.10
N ILE A 267 23.55 -12.17 -5.17
CA ILE A 267 22.45 -11.28 -5.51
C ILE A 267 22.79 -10.57 -6.82
N GLN A 268 21.92 -10.72 -7.82
CA GLN A 268 22.09 -10.08 -9.12
C GLN A 268 21.82 -8.57 -9.04
N TYR A 269 22.41 -7.81 -9.96
CA TYR A 269 22.12 -6.38 -10.13
C TYR A 269 20.84 -6.11 -10.93
N SER A 270 20.38 -7.09 -11.70
CA SER A 270 19.25 -6.98 -12.63
C SER A 270 18.65 -8.37 -12.89
N PRO A 271 17.38 -8.46 -13.35
CA PRO A 271 16.85 -9.70 -13.91
C PRO A 271 17.66 -10.25 -15.08
N ASP A 272 18.36 -9.39 -15.82
CA ASP A 272 19.29 -9.81 -16.84
C ASP A 272 20.57 -10.37 -16.19
N ALA A 273 20.79 -11.68 -16.34
CA ALA A 273 21.96 -12.35 -15.80
C ALA A 273 23.29 -11.82 -16.38
N ALA A 274 23.29 -11.22 -17.57
CA ALA A 274 24.48 -10.60 -18.16
C ALA A 274 25.00 -9.40 -17.35
N CYS A 275 24.13 -8.77 -16.55
CA CYS A 275 24.51 -7.68 -15.65
C CYS A 275 25.35 -8.16 -14.45
N GLY A 276 25.39 -9.47 -14.18
CA GLY A 276 26.12 -10.03 -13.06
C GLY A 276 25.52 -9.68 -11.70
N GLY A 277 26.37 -9.72 -10.67
CA GLY A 277 26.00 -9.61 -9.27
C GLY A 277 27.21 -9.86 -8.38
N THR A 278 27.00 -9.87 -7.07
CA THR A 278 28.04 -10.18 -6.08
C THR A 278 27.50 -11.09 -5.00
N GLN A 279 28.42 -11.73 -4.27
CA GLN A 279 28.09 -12.35 -3.00
C GLN A 279 27.85 -11.27 -1.96
N VAL A 280 26.70 -11.34 -1.31
CA VAL A 280 26.28 -10.44 -0.24
C VAL A 280 26.10 -11.28 1.01
N ASP A 281 26.74 -10.86 2.09
CA ASP A 281 26.52 -11.46 3.41
C ASP A 281 25.30 -10.79 4.07
N ILE A 282 24.13 -11.42 3.97
CA ILE A 282 22.88 -10.90 4.57
C ILE A 282 22.91 -11.16 6.07
N ARG A 283 22.92 -10.09 6.87
CA ARG A 283 23.20 -10.18 8.31
C ARG A 283 21.96 -10.24 9.20
N ASN A 284 20.80 -9.87 8.68
CA ASN A 284 19.56 -9.84 9.46
C ASN A 284 18.33 -10.24 8.64
N GLN A 285 17.24 -10.54 9.33
CA GLN A 285 16.03 -11.08 8.70
C GLN A 285 15.26 -10.01 7.91
N ALA A 286 15.26 -8.77 8.36
CA ALA A 286 14.64 -7.64 7.66
C ALA A 286 15.24 -7.42 6.27
N THR A 287 16.57 -7.53 6.15
CA THR A 287 17.28 -7.43 4.87
C THR A 287 16.92 -8.60 3.95
N ALA A 288 16.92 -9.84 4.47
CA ALA A 288 16.46 -11.01 3.71
C ALA A 288 15.01 -10.83 3.20
N ASN A 289 14.13 -10.33 4.07
CA ASN A 289 12.73 -10.04 3.78
C ASN A 289 12.58 -8.99 2.65
N LEU A 290 13.40 -7.95 2.63
CA LEU A 290 13.39 -6.94 1.57
C LEU A 290 13.84 -7.51 0.22
N TYR A 291 14.85 -8.38 0.19
CA TYR A 291 15.23 -9.07 -1.05
C TYR A 291 14.16 -10.04 -1.55
N LEU A 292 13.46 -10.73 -0.65
CA LEU A 292 12.30 -11.56 -1.02
C LEU A 292 11.14 -10.73 -1.57
N TYR A 293 10.97 -9.49 -1.09
CA TYR A 293 9.93 -8.58 -1.55
C TYR A 293 10.28 -7.89 -2.87
N THR A 294 11.50 -7.41 -2.99
CA THR A 294 12.03 -6.75 -4.18
C THR A 294 13.42 -7.30 -4.47
N PRO A 295 13.52 -8.30 -5.36
CA PRO A 295 14.80 -8.86 -5.77
C PRO A 295 15.78 -7.80 -6.28
N TYR A 296 17.05 -8.18 -6.31
CA TYR A 296 18.21 -7.42 -6.81
C TYR A 296 18.79 -6.37 -5.87
N GLN A 297 20.10 -6.18 -5.98
CA GLN A 297 20.86 -5.12 -5.32
C GLN A 297 21.23 -4.03 -6.34
N PRO A 298 21.42 -2.77 -5.93
CA PRO A 298 21.90 -1.74 -6.84
C PRO A 298 23.35 -2.00 -7.28
N ASN A 299 23.68 -1.65 -8.52
CA ASN A 299 25.05 -1.62 -9.01
C ASN A 299 25.72 -0.26 -8.71
N ALA A 300 27.00 -0.12 -9.10
CA ALA A 300 27.75 1.10 -8.89
C ALA A 300 27.11 2.34 -9.55
N ALA A 301 26.54 2.20 -10.75
CA ALA A 301 25.87 3.31 -11.45
C ALA A 301 24.62 3.79 -10.69
N ALA A 302 23.81 2.86 -10.18
CA ALA A 302 22.64 3.18 -9.37
C ALA A 302 23.01 3.87 -8.05
N LEU A 303 24.14 3.50 -7.43
CA LEU A 303 24.64 4.11 -6.19
C LEU A 303 25.34 5.46 -6.43
N ALA A 304 26.01 5.66 -7.56
CA ALA A 304 26.58 6.96 -7.94
C ALA A 304 25.49 8.03 -8.13
N ASN A 305 24.26 7.62 -8.48
CA ASN A 305 23.11 8.50 -8.65
C ASN A 305 21.92 8.04 -7.79
N VAL A 306 22.04 8.12 -6.46
CA VAL A 306 21.05 7.58 -5.51
C VAL A 306 19.62 8.05 -5.73
N SER A 307 19.43 9.31 -6.16
CA SER A 307 18.11 9.90 -6.38
C SER A 307 17.68 9.88 -7.85
N GLY A 308 18.53 9.40 -8.76
CA GLY A 308 18.27 9.39 -10.18
C GLY A 308 18.40 8.00 -10.81
N THR A 309 18.63 8.01 -12.12
CA THR A 309 18.79 6.83 -12.96
C THR A 309 20.25 6.42 -13.06
N GLY A 310 20.50 5.12 -13.09
CA GLY A 310 21.79 4.55 -13.44
C GLY A 310 21.81 4.07 -14.90
N ASP A 311 22.52 2.97 -15.15
CA ASP A 311 22.65 2.31 -16.44
C ASP A 311 21.60 1.19 -16.66
N ALA A 312 21.73 0.44 -17.75
CA ALA A 312 20.84 -0.67 -18.10
C ALA A 312 20.83 -1.84 -17.09
N CYS A 313 21.85 -1.91 -16.22
CA CYS A 313 21.99 -2.95 -15.20
C CYS A 313 21.59 -2.48 -13.80
N SER A 314 21.03 -1.27 -13.69
CA SER A 314 20.70 -0.65 -12.42
C SER A 314 19.35 -1.13 -11.88
N ALA A 315 19.35 -1.81 -10.74
CA ALA A 315 18.17 -2.02 -9.92
C ALA A 315 17.99 -0.91 -8.87
N TYR A 316 16.73 -0.49 -8.68
CA TYR A 316 16.39 0.66 -7.84
C TYR A 316 15.61 0.30 -6.58
N GLY A 317 15.05 -0.91 -6.48
CA GLY A 317 14.12 -1.29 -5.43
C GLY A 317 14.66 -1.09 -4.01
N ASN A 318 15.66 -1.90 -3.63
CA ASN A 318 16.26 -1.83 -2.31
C ASN A 318 17.01 -0.51 -2.06
N ARG A 319 17.64 0.06 -3.09
CA ARG A 319 18.23 1.40 -3.04
C ARG A 319 17.21 2.48 -2.68
N ASN A 320 16.07 2.50 -3.37
CA ASN A 320 15.03 3.51 -3.13
C ASN A 320 14.36 3.30 -1.78
N PHE A 321 14.18 2.06 -1.33
CA PHE A 321 13.70 1.79 0.03
C PHE A 321 14.63 2.41 1.06
N TRP A 322 15.92 2.06 1.02
CA TRP A 322 16.92 2.58 1.96
C TRP A 322 17.04 4.11 1.92
N ARG A 323 17.10 4.69 0.71
CA ARG A 323 17.17 6.13 0.52
C ARG A 323 15.96 6.84 1.12
N LEU A 324 14.74 6.41 0.77
CA LEU A 324 13.51 7.04 1.26
C LEU A 324 13.38 6.90 2.78
N TYR A 325 13.71 5.73 3.34
CA TYR A 325 13.72 5.55 4.80
C TYR A 325 14.69 6.54 5.46
N THR A 326 15.90 6.64 4.91
CA THR A 326 16.95 7.52 5.43
C THR A 326 16.57 8.99 5.36
N GLU A 327 16.07 9.44 4.21
CA GLU A 327 15.63 10.83 3.99
C GLU A 327 14.48 11.24 4.92
N TRP A 328 13.54 10.33 5.20
CA TRP A 328 12.34 10.65 5.97
C TRP A 328 12.51 10.45 7.47
N PHE A 329 13.28 9.44 7.89
CA PHE A 329 13.24 8.96 9.27
C PHE A 329 14.63 8.85 9.91
N GLY A 330 15.71 9.14 9.17
CA GLY A 330 17.08 8.97 9.62
C GLY A 330 17.64 7.57 9.35
N PRO A 331 18.84 7.24 9.88
CA PRO A 331 19.56 6.02 9.55
C PRO A 331 18.70 4.76 9.66
N ALA A 332 18.80 3.89 8.64
CA ALA A 332 18.08 2.61 8.61
C ALA A 332 18.72 1.55 9.53
N VAL A 333 19.98 1.74 9.93
CA VAL A 333 20.77 0.86 10.78
C VAL A 333 21.33 1.66 11.94
#